data_AF-A0A4Q3DD69-F1
#
_entry.id   AF-A0A4Q3DD69-F1
#
_cell.length_a   1.000
_cell.length_b   1.000
_cell.length_c   1.000
_cell.angle_alpha   90.00
_cell.angle_beta   90.00
_cell.angle_gamma   90.00
#
_symmetry.space_group_name_H-M   'P 1'
#
loop_
_entity.id
_entity.type
_entity.pdbx_description
1 polymer ?
#
loop_
_entity_poly.entity_id
_entity_poly.type
_entity_poly.pdbx_seq_one_letter_code
_entity_poly.pdbx_strand_id
1 'polypeptide(L)'
;ILADLEWLGLRWDGEVTFQSRRLPLYQAALDRLRAMGLLYPCFCTRADIAASASAPHGPEGAVYPGTCRGLGAPDLSRPHCWRLDMGAALSKIVTPDLFRGPPGGERGARGSRPASEEQWTPEQVRGDRLVWNDHGHPIRANPAPQGDVVLARKDAPASYHLAVTIDDAAQHITHIIRGKDLYEATHVHRLLQALLDLPTPEYRHHALLTGPDGQRLAKRHNAPTLEGMRLSGMDGRALADQLRAGTLPVGIASAKA
;
A
#
# COMPACT_ATOMS: atom_id res chain seq x y z
N ILE A 1 7.77 17.95 9.94
CA ILE A 1 8.40 16.89 9.09
C ILE A 1 9.79 17.32 8.65
N LEU A 2 9.97 18.18 7.63
CA LEU A 2 11.32 18.52 7.13
C LEU A 2 12.22 19.08 8.23
N ALA A 3 11.75 20.07 8.99
CA ALA A 3 12.50 20.63 10.13
C ALA A 3 12.85 19.58 11.21
N ASP A 4 12.00 18.56 11.41
CA ASP A 4 12.25 17.50 12.39
C ASP A 4 13.29 16.50 11.86
N LEU A 5 13.26 16.17 10.56
CA LEU A 5 14.28 15.35 9.91
C LEU A 5 15.65 16.03 9.98
N GLU A 6 15.72 17.33 9.68
CA GLU A 6 16.96 18.10 9.78
C GLU A 6 17.50 18.17 11.21
N TRP A 7 16.62 18.38 12.19
CA TRP A 7 16.96 18.38 13.61
C TRP A 7 17.49 17.02 14.09
N LEU A 8 16.93 15.91 13.59
CA LEU A 8 17.44 14.55 13.80
C LEU A 8 18.74 14.26 13.04
N GLY A 9 19.20 15.18 12.19
CA GLY A 9 20.37 14.97 11.32
C GLY A 9 20.13 13.99 10.17
N LEU A 10 18.87 13.72 9.82
CA LEU A 10 18.48 12.87 8.70
C LEU A 10 18.41 13.71 7.41
N ARG A 11 19.14 13.25 6.40
CA ARG A 11 19.11 13.82 5.04
C ARG A 11 18.41 12.82 4.11
N TRP A 12 17.90 13.33 3.00
CA TRP A 12 17.27 12.56 1.94
C TRP A 12 17.85 12.96 0.60
N ASP A 13 17.85 12.03 -0.33
CA ASP A 13 18.32 12.25 -1.69
C ASP A 13 17.18 12.77 -2.58
N GLY A 14 17.52 13.63 -3.53
CA GLY A 14 16.57 14.15 -4.52
C GLY A 14 15.58 15.19 -3.97
N GLU A 15 14.57 15.50 -4.80
CA GLU A 15 13.57 16.51 -4.48
C GLU A 15 12.44 15.96 -3.61
N VAL A 16 11.89 16.83 -2.75
CA VAL A 16 10.69 16.51 -1.98
C VAL A 16 9.49 16.45 -2.92
N THR A 17 8.94 15.25 -3.10
CA THR A 17 7.76 15.01 -3.91
C THR A 17 6.47 15.11 -3.08
N PHE A 18 5.43 15.68 -3.67
CA PHE A 18 4.11 15.80 -3.05
C PHE A 18 3.06 15.04 -3.85
N GLN A 19 2.34 14.11 -3.21
CA GLN A 19 1.29 13.32 -3.87
C GLN A 19 0.19 14.19 -4.50
N SER A 20 -0.12 15.34 -3.90
CA SER A 20 -1.06 16.32 -4.46
C SER A 20 -0.67 16.86 -5.83
N ARG A 21 0.61 16.74 -6.24
CA ARG A 21 1.11 17.16 -7.55
C ARG A 21 1.22 16.01 -8.56
N ARG A 22 0.83 14.78 -8.17
CA ARG A 22 1.00 13.54 -8.97
C ARG A 22 -0.32 12.95 -9.45
N LEU A 23 -1.40 13.72 -9.38
CA LEU A 23 -2.75 13.31 -9.75
C LEU A 23 -2.87 12.64 -11.13
N PRO A 24 -2.16 13.10 -12.19
CA PRO A 24 -2.23 12.44 -13.49
C PRO A 24 -1.80 10.96 -13.47
N LEU A 25 -0.81 10.58 -12.65
CA LEU A 25 -0.37 9.19 -12.52
C LEU A 25 -1.46 8.31 -11.91
N TYR A 26 -2.11 8.81 -10.87
CA TYR A 26 -3.19 8.10 -10.21
C TYR A 26 -4.42 7.96 -11.11
N GLN A 27 -4.74 9.02 -11.87
CA GLN A 27 -5.82 9.00 -12.83
C GLN A 27 -5.58 7.95 -13.93
N ALA A 28 -4.36 7.87 -14.47
CA ALA A 28 -4.01 6.84 -15.46
C ALA A 28 -4.17 5.41 -14.90
N ALA A 29 -3.81 5.18 -13.64
CA ALA A 29 -4.01 3.90 -12.98
C ALA A 29 -5.51 3.57 -12.78
N LEU A 30 -6.32 4.55 -12.36
CA LEU A 30 -7.77 4.40 -12.22
C LEU A 30 -8.42 4.08 -13.57
N ASP A 31 -8.01 4.75 -14.64
CA ASP A 31 -8.56 4.52 -15.98
C ASP A 31 -8.21 3.11 -16.49
N ARG A 32 -6.99 2.61 -16.22
CA ARG A 32 -6.62 1.20 -16.49
C ARG A 32 -7.51 0.23 -15.71
N LEU A 33 -7.69 0.43 -14.39
CA LEU A 33 -8.55 -0.42 -13.57
C LEU A 33 -10.02 -0.36 -14.02
N ARG A 34 -10.51 0.81 -14.43
CA ARG A 34 -11.87 0.97 -14.98
C ARG A 34 -12.01 0.25 -16.32
N ALA A 35 -11.03 0.36 -17.21
CA ALA A 35 -11.01 -0.34 -18.49
C ALA A 35 -10.98 -1.88 -18.32
N MET A 36 -10.38 -2.37 -17.24
CA MET A 36 -10.44 -3.79 -16.86
C MET A 36 -11.79 -4.25 -16.28
N GLY A 37 -12.74 -3.33 -16.07
CA GLY A 37 -14.03 -3.61 -15.44
C GLY A 37 -13.95 -3.87 -13.94
N LEU A 38 -12.90 -3.37 -13.27
CA LEU A 38 -12.61 -3.66 -11.87
C LEU A 38 -13.13 -2.59 -10.90
N LEU A 39 -13.58 -1.45 -11.41
CA LEU A 39 -14.06 -0.34 -10.59
C LEU A 39 -15.56 -0.14 -10.78
N TYR A 40 -16.24 0.17 -9.68
CA TYR A 40 -17.63 0.59 -9.71
C TYR A 40 -17.86 1.82 -8.80
N PRO A 41 -18.85 2.68 -9.13
CA PRO A 41 -19.20 3.82 -8.31
C PRO A 41 -19.99 3.38 -7.08
N CYS A 42 -19.66 3.93 -5.92
CA CYS A 42 -20.38 3.73 -4.67
C CYS A 42 -20.88 5.06 -4.12
N PHE A 43 -22.17 5.09 -3.77
CA PHE A 43 -22.88 6.26 -3.25
C PHE A 43 -23.18 6.16 -1.75
N CYS A 44 -22.81 5.04 -1.10
CA CYS A 44 -23.04 4.82 0.32
C CYS A 44 -22.23 5.81 1.17
N THR A 45 -22.89 6.42 2.14
CA THR A 45 -22.24 7.18 3.21
C THR A 45 -21.60 6.23 4.22
N ARG A 46 -20.72 6.76 5.09
CA ARG A 46 -20.19 5.99 6.22
C ARG A 46 -21.29 5.50 7.15
N ALA A 47 -22.35 6.28 7.33
CA ALA A 47 -23.51 5.90 8.15
C ALA A 47 -24.24 4.69 7.53
N ASP A 48 -24.46 4.69 6.21
CA ASP A 48 -25.10 3.58 5.51
C ASP A 48 -24.29 2.28 5.66
N ILE A 49 -22.95 2.39 5.57
CA ILE A 49 -22.04 1.24 5.71
C ILE A 49 -22.06 0.70 7.14
N ALA A 50 -22.01 1.60 8.14
CA ALA A 50 -22.04 1.21 9.55
C ALA A 50 -23.39 0.60 9.97
N ALA A 51 -24.50 1.11 9.42
CA ALA A 51 -25.85 0.59 9.68
C ALA A 51 -26.09 -0.78 9.04
N SER A 52 -25.37 -1.14 7.98
CA SER A 52 -25.45 -2.42 7.29
C SER A 52 -24.72 -3.55 8.04
N ALA A 53 -24.88 -3.63 9.37
CA ALA A 53 -24.10 -4.44 10.32
C ALA A 53 -24.21 -5.99 10.18
N SER A 54 -24.11 -6.51 8.97
CA SER A 54 -23.78 -7.90 8.61
C SER A 54 -22.30 -8.07 8.24
N ALA A 55 -21.48 -7.01 8.31
CA ALA A 55 -20.06 -7.05 7.98
C ALA A 55 -19.20 -7.50 9.17
N PRO A 56 -18.34 -8.54 9.03
CA PRO A 56 -17.32 -8.86 10.02
C PRO A 56 -16.44 -7.64 10.30
N HIS A 57 -16.15 -7.35 11.56
CA HIS A 57 -15.22 -6.29 11.93
C HIS A 57 -13.80 -6.74 11.54
N GLY A 58 -13.27 -6.19 10.44
CA GLY A 58 -11.85 -6.30 10.12
C GLY A 58 -11.03 -5.33 10.98
N PRO A 59 -9.70 -5.47 11.02
CA PRO A 59 -8.82 -4.60 11.81
C PRO A 59 -8.92 -3.10 11.44
N GLU A 60 -9.47 -2.77 10.27
CA GLU A 60 -9.66 -1.41 9.76
C GLU A 60 -11.13 -0.90 9.82
N GLY A 61 -12.02 -1.64 10.48
CA GLY A 61 -13.45 -1.28 10.62
C GLY A 61 -14.39 -2.13 9.77
N ALA A 62 -15.61 -1.63 9.56
CA ALA A 62 -16.65 -2.36 8.85
C ALA A 62 -16.28 -2.58 7.37
N VAL A 63 -16.22 -3.84 6.95
CA VAL A 63 -16.03 -4.23 5.55
C VAL A 63 -17.25 -3.78 4.73
N TYR A 64 -17.01 -3.22 3.53
CA TYR A 64 -18.10 -2.76 2.68
C TYR A 64 -19.00 -3.93 2.25
N PRO A 65 -20.34 -3.85 2.45
CA PRO A 65 -21.25 -4.96 2.18
C PRO A 65 -21.56 -5.21 0.69
N GLY A 66 -21.03 -4.39 -0.23
CA GLY A 66 -21.26 -4.55 -1.67
C GLY A 66 -22.56 -3.93 -2.20
N THR A 67 -23.25 -3.07 -1.44
CA THR A 67 -24.58 -2.52 -1.76
C THR A 67 -24.68 -1.86 -3.15
N CYS A 68 -23.64 -1.17 -3.60
CA CYS A 68 -23.62 -0.49 -4.90
C CYS A 68 -22.92 -1.32 -5.99
N ARG A 69 -22.54 -2.57 -5.72
CA ARG A 69 -21.90 -3.44 -6.72
C ARG A 69 -22.94 -3.82 -7.78
N GLY A 70 -22.57 -3.74 -9.06
CA GLY A 70 -23.42 -4.19 -10.17
C GLY A 70 -24.61 -3.29 -10.51
N LEU A 71 -24.61 -2.02 -10.10
CA LEU A 71 -25.62 -1.06 -10.57
C LEU A 71 -25.56 -0.93 -12.10
N GLY A 72 -26.68 -1.16 -12.78
CA GLY A 72 -26.72 -1.22 -14.26
C GLY A 72 -26.53 0.13 -14.96
N ALA A 73 -27.07 1.22 -14.41
CA ALA A 73 -26.95 2.57 -14.96
C ALA A 73 -26.85 3.62 -13.83
N PRO A 74 -25.75 3.65 -13.07
CA PRO A 74 -25.59 4.58 -11.97
C PRO A 74 -25.46 6.02 -12.47
N ASP A 75 -26.16 6.96 -11.83
CA ASP A 75 -26.01 8.38 -12.09
C ASP A 75 -24.68 8.90 -11.49
N LEU A 76 -23.68 9.03 -12.36
CA LEU A 76 -22.34 9.49 -11.99
C LEU A 76 -22.26 11.00 -11.69
N SER A 77 -23.33 11.78 -11.93
CA SER A 77 -23.38 13.20 -11.54
C SER A 77 -23.44 13.38 -10.02
N ARG A 78 -23.96 12.37 -9.31
CA ARG A 78 -24.03 12.35 -7.85
C ARG A 78 -22.64 12.15 -7.23
N PRO A 79 -22.36 12.74 -6.05
CA PRO A 79 -21.15 12.45 -5.30
C PRO A 79 -20.99 10.94 -5.06
N HIS A 80 -19.85 10.39 -5.48
CA HIS A 80 -19.53 8.98 -5.32
C HIS A 80 -18.04 8.79 -5.07
N CYS A 81 -17.70 7.58 -4.63
CA CYS A 81 -16.34 7.08 -4.62
C CYS A 81 -16.20 5.92 -5.60
N TRP A 82 -14.99 5.69 -6.09
CA TRP A 82 -14.65 4.52 -6.88
C TRP A 82 -14.13 3.43 -5.95
N ARG A 83 -14.80 2.28 -5.97
CA ARG A 83 -14.38 1.08 -5.24
C ARG A 83 -13.77 0.07 -6.20
N LEU A 84 -12.78 -0.66 -5.71
CA LEU A 84 -12.28 -1.87 -6.36
C LEU A 84 -13.25 -3.01 -6.06
N ASP A 85 -13.77 -3.69 -7.09
CA ASP A 85 -14.48 -4.96 -6.93
C ASP A 85 -13.45 -6.05 -6.60
N MET A 86 -13.36 -6.42 -5.32
CA MET A 86 -12.35 -7.35 -4.83
C MET A 86 -12.53 -8.75 -5.44
N GLY A 87 -13.77 -9.18 -5.67
CA GLY A 87 -14.08 -10.46 -6.29
C GLY A 87 -13.61 -10.50 -7.74
N ALA A 88 -14.01 -9.52 -8.55
CA ALA A 88 -13.62 -9.43 -9.95
C ALA A 88 -12.09 -9.28 -10.11
N ALA A 89 -11.46 -8.51 -9.23
CA ALA A 89 -10.02 -8.32 -9.18
C ALA A 89 -9.27 -9.63 -8.91
N LEU A 90 -9.71 -10.41 -7.91
CA LEU A 90 -9.11 -11.70 -7.61
C LEU A 90 -9.34 -12.70 -8.74
N SER A 91 -10.54 -12.75 -9.33
CA SER A 91 -10.81 -13.63 -10.47
C SER A 91 -9.90 -13.33 -11.66
N LYS A 92 -9.56 -12.06 -11.93
CA LYS A 92 -8.63 -11.67 -13.01
C LYS A 92 -7.20 -12.17 -12.80
N ILE A 93 -6.76 -12.31 -11.55
CA ILE A 93 -5.41 -12.78 -11.22
C ILE A 93 -5.37 -14.31 -11.04
N VAL A 94 -6.49 -14.92 -10.62
CA VAL A 94 -6.61 -16.35 -10.28
C VAL A 94 -7.16 -17.19 -11.45
N THR A 95 -7.53 -16.61 -12.59
CA THR A 95 -8.10 -17.37 -13.73
C THR A 95 -7.22 -18.57 -14.14
N PRO A 96 -7.80 -19.80 -14.29
CA PRO A 96 -7.03 -21.05 -14.40
C PRO A 96 -6.24 -21.30 -15.70
N ASP A 97 -6.19 -20.37 -16.65
CA ASP A 97 -5.75 -20.63 -18.03
C ASP A 97 -4.22 -20.69 -18.24
N LEU A 98 -3.44 -21.02 -17.20
CA LEU A 98 -1.98 -21.18 -17.27
C LEU A 98 -1.46 -22.56 -16.86
N PHE A 99 -2.34 -23.56 -16.70
CA PHE A 99 -1.96 -24.98 -16.58
C PHE A 99 -1.90 -25.71 -17.95
N ARG A 100 -1.57 -25.02 -19.03
CA ARG A 100 -1.06 -25.67 -20.26
C ARG A 100 0.42 -25.33 -20.41
N GLY A 101 1.27 -26.22 -19.89
CA GLY A 101 2.65 -26.27 -20.36
C GLY A 101 2.67 -26.54 -21.87
N PRO A 102 3.65 -26.01 -22.62
CA PRO A 102 3.76 -26.32 -24.04
C PRO A 102 4.05 -27.82 -24.22
N PRO A 103 3.43 -28.53 -25.18
CA PRO A 103 3.96 -29.81 -25.62
C PRO A 103 5.32 -29.55 -26.29
N GLY A 104 6.27 -30.46 -26.09
CA GLY A 104 7.71 -30.25 -26.31
C GLY A 104 8.13 -29.56 -27.61
N GLY A 105 9.25 -28.84 -27.53
CA GLY A 105 9.94 -28.25 -28.67
C GLY A 105 11.32 -27.72 -28.26
N GLU A 106 12.33 -27.98 -29.08
CA GLU A 106 13.74 -28.13 -28.73
C GLU A 106 14.56 -26.83 -28.56
N ARG A 107 15.75 -27.00 -27.97
CA ARG A 107 16.79 -26.01 -27.71
C ARG A 107 17.29 -25.30 -28.98
N GLY A 108 17.52 -23.99 -28.92
CA GLY A 108 18.23 -23.26 -29.97
C GLY A 108 18.80 -21.89 -29.58
N ALA A 109 20.13 -21.84 -29.47
CA ALA A 109 21.07 -20.75 -29.77
C ALA A 109 21.05 -19.39 -29.02
N ARG A 110 22.27 -19.03 -28.59
CA ARG A 110 22.72 -17.77 -27.97
C ARG A 110 22.77 -16.61 -28.98
N GLY A 111 22.42 -15.41 -28.53
CA GLY A 111 22.70 -14.15 -29.21
C GLY A 111 22.70 -12.97 -28.23
N SER A 112 23.81 -12.26 -28.15
CA SER A 112 24.10 -11.13 -27.26
C SER A 112 23.30 -9.87 -27.63
N ARG A 113 22.87 -9.06 -26.65
CA ARG A 113 22.29 -7.71 -26.85
C ARG A 113 23.12 -6.63 -26.15
N PRO A 114 23.29 -5.43 -26.73
CA PRO A 114 23.90 -4.29 -26.05
C PRO A 114 22.87 -3.53 -25.20
N ALA A 115 23.39 -2.70 -24.29
CA ALA A 115 22.66 -1.91 -23.31
C ALA A 115 22.13 -0.57 -23.89
N SER A 116 20.82 -0.34 -23.75
CA SER A 116 20.21 1.00 -23.60
C SER A 116 18.68 0.87 -23.39
N GLU A 117 18.15 1.69 -22.48
CA GLU A 117 16.75 1.89 -22.08
C GLU A 117 16.07 0.73 -21.32
N GLU A 118 15.83 1.00 -20.03
CA GLU A 118 15.13 0.17 -19.04
C GLU A 118 13.68 -0.08 -19.46
N GLN A 119 13.51 -0.99 -20.41
CA GLN A 119 12.25 -1.62 -20.75
C GLN A 119 11.98 -2.71 -19.74
N TRP A 120 11.06 -2.43 -18.83
CA TRP A 120 10.46 -3.41 -17.95
C TRP A 120 9.82 -4.54 -18.80
N THR A 121 10.37 -5.76 -18.71
CA THR A 121 9.93 -6.92 -19.51
C THR A 121 8.81 -7.70 -18.81
N PRO A 122 7.62 -7.88 -19.41
CA PRO A 122 6.43 -8.51 -18.78
C PRO A 122 6.47 -10.04 -18.55
N GLU A 123 7.63 -10.69 -18.65
CA GLU A 123 7.71 -12.16 -18.79
C GLU A 123 8.12 -12.92 -17.52
N GLN A 124 8.46 -12.22 -16.43
CA GLN A 124 8.84 -12.88 -15.18
C GLN A 124 7.64 -13.00 -14.22
N VAL A 125 7.11 -14.23 -14.24
CA VAL A 125 6.41 -14.96 -13.16
C VAL A 125 4.86 -14.92 -13.19
N ARG A 126 4.29 -16.00 -13.76
CA ARG A 126 2.85 -16.26 -13.91
C ARG A 126 2.39 -17.47 -13.07
N GLY A 127 2.66 -17.39 -11.76
CA GLY A 127 2.22 -18.31 -10.70
C GLY A 127 2.38 -17.70 -9.29
N ASP A 128 3.39 -16.83 -9.12
CA ASP A 128 3.69 -16.07 -7.89
C ASP A 128 3.14 -14.63 -7.88
N ARG A 129 2.15 -14.30 -8.73
CA ARG A 129 1.63 -12.93 -8.90
C ARG A 129 0.97 -12.33 -7.65
N LEU A 130 0.70 -13.13 -6.61
CA LEU A 130 0.17 -12.67 -5.33
C LEU A 130 1.06 -13.13 -4.17
N VAL A 131 2.37 -13.01 -4.33
CA VAL A 131 3.35 -13.21 -3.26
C VAL A 131 4.19 -11.94 -3.14
N TRP A 132 4.49 -11.52 -1.91
CA TRP A 132 5.55 -10.54 -1.63
C TRP A 132 6.52 -11.13 -0.60
N ASN A 133 7.70 -10.56 -0.46
CA ASN A 133 8.65 -10.94 0.57
C ASN A 133 8.63 -9.93 1.71
N ASP A 134 8.53 -10.41 2.95
CA ASP A 134 8.66 -9.60 4.16
C ASP A 134 9.78 -10.16 5.01
N HIS A 135 10.83 -9.37 5.25
CA HIS A 135 12.06 -9.84 5.91
C HIS A 135 12.68 -11.08 5.25
N GLY A 136 12.58 -11.21 3.92
CA GLY A 136 13.08 -12.39 3.19
C GLY A 136 12.18 -13.62 3.29
N HIS A 137 11.00 -13.51 3.90
CA HIS A 137 10.01 -14.58 3.96
C HIS A 137 8.89 -14.35 2.95
N PRO A 138 8.56 -15.33 2.10
CA PRO A 138 7.48 -15.19 1.14
C PRO A 138 6.11 -15.23 1.84
N ILE A 139 5.30 -14.21 1.59
CA ILE A 139 3.95 -14.03 2.09
C ILE A 139 2.96 -14.10 0.93
N ARG A 140 2.04 -15.05 0.98
CA ARG A 140 0.91 -15.09 0.03
C ARG A 140 -0.09 -13.99 0.36
N ALA A 141 -0.41 -13.16 -0.61
CA ALA A 141 -1.37 -12.09 -0.45
C ALA A 141 -2.81 -12.63 -0.33
N ASN A 142 -3.53 -12.17 0.70
CA ASN A 142 -4.94 -12.43 0.92
C ASN A 142 -5.69 -11.10 1.13
N PRO A 143 -6.06 -10.39 0.05
CA PRO A 143 -6.75 -9.10 0.14
C PRO A 143 -8.28 -9.22 0.33
N ALA A 144 -8.83 -10.43 0.26
CA ALA A 144 -10.28 -10.65 0.35
C ALA A 144 -10.92 -10.12 1.66
N PRO A 145 -10.29 -10.25 2.85
CA PRO A 145 -10.85 -9.73 4.11
C PRO A 145 -11.07 -8.21 4.14
N GLN A 146 -10.36 -7.46 3.30
CA GLN A 146 -10.42 -6.00 3.23
C GLN A 146 -11.65 -5.53 2.44
N GLY A 147 -12.28 -6.44 1.67
CA GLY A 147 -13.44 -6.16 0.83
C GLY A 147 -13.18 -5.09 -0.23
N ASP A 148 -14.26 -4.48 -0.70
CA ASP A 148 -14.18 -3.53 -1.82
C ASP A 148 -13.66 -2.16 -1.34
N VAL A 149 -12.34 -2.00 -1.33
CA VAL A 149 -11.64 -0.79 -0.89
C VAL A 149 -11.93 0.41 -1.79
N VAL A 150 -11.92 1.61 -1.21
CA VAL A 150 -12.02 2.86 -1.96
C VAL A 150 -10.67 3.19 -2.60
N LEU A 151 -10.66 3.50 -3.89
CA LEU A 151 -9.46 3.94 -4.62
C LEU A 151 -9.47 5.43 -4.97
N ALA A 152 -10.65 6.06 -5.10
CA ALA A 152 -10.75 7.49 -5.36
C ALA A 152 -12.10 8.07 -4.91
N ARG A 153 -12.14 9.37 -4.65
CA ARG A 153 -13.35 10.16 -4.36
C ARG A 153 -13.17 11.58 -4.91
N LYS A 154 -14.26 12.33 -5.07
CA LYS A 154 -14.23 13.68 -5.66
C LYS A 154 -13.22 14.63 -4.98
N ASP A 155 -13.12 14.59 -3.66
CA ASP A 155 -12.26 15.46 -2.84
C ASP A 155 -10.91 14.82 -2.46
N ALA A 156 -10.71 13.55 -2.77
CA ALA A 156 -9.43 12.85 -2.64
C ALA A 156 -9.26 11.95 -3.88
N PRO A 157 -8.66 12.49 -4.95
CA PRO A 157 -8.60 11.83 -6.27
C PRO A 157 -7.81 10.51 -6.27
N ALA A 158 -7.08 10.20 -5.20
CA ALA A 158 -6.47 8.91 -4.95
C ALA A 158 -6.56 8.57 -3.46
N SER A 159 -6.88 7.32 -3.14
CA SER A 159 -6.72 6.78 -1.78
C SER A 159 -5.27 6.47 -1.48
N TYR A 160 -4.96 6.25 -0.20
CA TYR A 160 -3.62 5.83 0.21
C TYR A 160 -3.16 4.56 -0.53
N HIS A 161 -4.01 3.54 -0.63
CA HIS A 161 -3.67 2.28 -1.31
C HIS A 161 -3.24 2.49 -2.76
N LEU A 162 -3.96 3.35 -3.49
CA LEU A 162 -3.61 3.65 -4.87
C LEU A 162 -2.34 4.49 -4.93
N ALA A 163 -2.31 5.63 -4.23
CA ALA A 163 -1.22 6.59 -4.33
C ALA A 163 0.13 5.97 -3.97
N VAL A 164 0.22 5.27 -2.83
CA VAL A 164 1.48 4.65 -2.39
C VAL A 164 1.96 3.59 -3.38
N THR A 165 1.05 2.75 -3.89
CA THR A 165 1.41 1.68 -4.83
C THR A 165 1.94 2.24 -6.15
N ILE A 166 1.33 3.31 -6.67
CA ILE A 166 1.77 3.96 -7.91
C ILE A 166 3.07 4.74 -7.71
N ASP A 167 3.20 5.44 -6.59
CA ASP A 167 4.40 6.23 -6.29
C ASP A 167 5.61 5.33 -6.06
N ASP A 168 5.47 4.24 -5.30
CA ASP A 168 6.55 3.27 -5.08
C ASP A 168 7.10 2.74 -6.41
N ALA A 169 6.21 2.38 -7.34
CA ALA A 169 6.60 1.91 -8.66
C ALA A 169 7.25 3.02 -9.50
N ALA A 170 6.66 4.22 -9.53
CA ALA A 170 7.14 5.34 -10.33
C ALA A 170 8.43 5.97 -9.80
N GLN A 171 8.75 5.76 -8.52
CA GLN A 171 10.00 6.18 -7.88
C GLN A 171 11.02 5.05 -7.79
N HIS A 172 10.72 3.88 -8.37
CA HIS A 172 11.58 2.70 -8.37
C HIS A 172 12.00 2.25 -6.96
N ILE A 173 11.08 2.33 -6.00
CA ILE A 173 11.32 1.88 -4.63
C ILE A 173 11.55 0.38 -4.65
N THR A 174 12.71 -0.04 -4.13
CA THR A 174 13.10 -1.46 -4.05
C THR A 174 12.81 -2.07 -2.69
N HIS A 175 12.82 -1.26 -1.63
CA HIS A 175 12.63 -1.69 -0.24
C HIS A 175 11.65 -0.77 0.48
N ILE A 176 10.61 -1.35 1.08
CA ILE A 176 9.62 -0.63 1.86
C ILE A 176 9.77 -1.01 3.34
N ILE A 177 10.24 -0.05 4.13
CA ILE A 177 10.38 -0.18 5.59
C ILE A 177 9.30 0.66 6.24
N ARG A 178 8.37 0.03 6.97
CA ARG A 178 7.24 0.71 7.61
C ARG A 178 6.70 -0.04 8.83
N GLY A 179 5.84 0.60 9.60
CA GLY A 179 5.25 0.01 10.79
C GLY A 179 4.36 -1.20 10.50
N LYS A 180 4.31 -2.15 11.43
CA LYS A 180 3.48 -3.37 11.37
C LYS A 180 1.98 -3.08 11.26
N ASP A 181 1.53 -1.88 11.63
CA ASP A 181 0.15 -1.45 11.42
C ASP A 181 -0.26 -1.39 9.95
N LEU A 182 0.69 -1.21 9.03
CA LEU A 182 0.45 -1.20 7.58
C LEU A 182 0.59 -2.60 6.93
N TYR A 183 0.83 -3.65 7.72
CA TYR A 183 1.02 -5.01 7.21
C TYR A 183 -0.21 -5.50 6.43
N GLU A 184 -1.40 -5.39 7.01
CA GLU A 184 -2.66 -5.84 6.38
C GLU A 184 -2.96 -5.09 5.07
N ALA A 185 -2.63 -3.79 5.00
CA ALA A 185 -2.78 -3.01 3.77
C ALA A 185 -1.91 -3.53 2.62
N THR A 186 -0.78 -4.20 2.93
CA THR A 186 0.13 -4.79 1.93
C THR A 186 -0.58 -5.84 1.07
N HIS A 187 -1.57 -6.55 1.59
CA HIS A 187 -2.37 -7.49 0.80
C HIS A 187 -3.06 -6.80 -0.38
N VAL A 188 -3.64 -5.62 -0.15
CA VAL A 188 -4.30 -4.82 -1.19
C VAL A 188 -3.26 -4.22 -2.13
N HIS A 189 -2.13 -3.72 -1.61
CA HIS A 189 -1.09 -3.13 -2.44
C HIS A 189 -0.49 -4.16 -3.40
N ARG A 190 -0.26 -5.39 -2.91
CA ARG A 190 0.25 -6.48 -3.75
C ARG A 190 -0.73 -6.84 -4.87
N LEU A 191 -2.04 -6.85 -4.58
CA LEU A 191 -3.06 -7.06 -5.60
C LEU A 191 -3.04 -5.94 -6.66
N LEU A 192 -2.96 -4.68 -6.23
CA LEU A 192 -2.88 -3.54 -7.16
C LEU A 192 -1.62 -3.62 -8.04
N GLN A 193 -0.47 -3.96 -7.46
CA GLN A 193 0.77 -4.23 -8.21
C GLN A 193 0.57 -5.34 -9.25
N ALA A 194 -0.10 -6.44 -8.87
CA ALA A 194 -0.36 -7.55 -9.79
C ALA A 194 -1.29 -7.17 -10.94
N LEU A 195 -2.34 -6.39 -10.68
CA LEU A 195 -3.34 -5.97 -11.67
C LEU A 195 -2.79 -4.93 -12.64
N LEU A 196 -2.00 -3.99 -12.13
CA LEU A 196 -1.41 -2.92 -12.92
C LEU A 196 -0.06 -3.30 -13.54
N ASP A 197 0.41 -4.51 -13.21
CA ASP A 197 1.66 -5.07 -13.68
C ASP A 197 2.81 -4.13 -13.27
N LEU A 198 2.97 -3.95 -11.96
CA LEU A 198 3.98 -3.11 -11.34
C LEU A 198 5.01 -3.97 -10.59
N PRO A 199 6.24 -3.46 -10.39
CA PRO A 199 7.24 -4.13 -9.56
C PRO A 199 6.72 -4.41 -8.14
N THR A 200 7.20 -5.50 -7.56
CA THR A 200 6.96 -5.84 -6.15
C THR A 200 8.24 -5.59 -5.36
N PRO A 201 8.27 -4.61 -4.44
CA PRO A 201 9.44 -4.35 -3.62
C PRO A 201 9.60 -5.39 -2.49
N GLU A 202 10.78 -5.40 -1.87
CA GLU A 202 11.03 -6.12 -0.63
C GLU A 202 10.43 -5.35 0.55
N TYR A 203 9.67 -6.02 1.42
CA TYR A 203 9.04 -5.39 2.58
C TYR A 203 9.82 -5.71 3.86
N ARG A 204 9.76 -4.76 4.81
CA ARG A 204 10.23 -4.93 6.18
C ARG A 204 9.27 -4.20 7.11
N HIS A 205 8.32 -4.94 7.68
CA HIS A 205 7.39 -4.39 8.65
C HIS A 205 7.97 -4.43 10.06
N HIS A 206 8.34 -3.27 10.60
CA HIS A 206 8.93 -3.16 11.94
C HIS A 206 7.86 -3.05 13.04
N ALA A 207 8.21 -3.52 14.24
CA ALA A 207 7.37 -3.39 15.43
C ALA A 207 7.06 -1.91 15.74
N LEU A 208 5.90 -1.68 16.35
CA LEU A 208 5.45 -0.36 16.76
C LEU A 208 5.98 -0.01 18.14
N LEU A 209 6.17 1.28 18.40
CA LEU A 209 6.55 1.74 19.73
C LEU A 209 5.34 1.73 20.67
N THR A 210 5.56 1.31 21.91
CA THR A 210 4.56 1.22 22.98
C THR A 210 4.97 2.06 24.18
N GLY A 211 3.98 2.55 24.93
CA GLY A 211 4.18 3.20 26.21
C GLY A 211 4.47 2.20 27.34
N PRO A 212 4.58 2.69 28.59
CA PRO A 212 4.85 1.85 29.76
C PRO A 212 3.72 0.86 30.07
N ASP A 213 2.50 1.17 29.62
CA ASP A 213 1.30 0.35 29.72
C ASP A 213 1.19 -0.72 28.64
N GLY A 214 2.21 -0.83 27.76
CA GLY A 214 2.22 -1.74 26.61
C GLY A 214 1.29 -1.32 25.48
N GLN A 215 0.58 -0.20 25.60
CA GLN A 215 -0.28 0.32 24.54
C GLN A 215 0.55 1.02 23.48
N ARG A 216 0.11 0.93 22.21
CA ARG A 216 0.78 1.64 21.11
C ARG A 216 0.86 3.12 21.42
N LEU A 217 2.05 3.72 21.28
CA LEU A 217 2.21 5.15 21.37
C LEU A 217 1.32 5.82 20.32
N ALA A 218 0.32 6.54 20.81
CA ALA A 218 -0.59 7.33 20.01
C ALA A 218 -0.63 8.75 20.58
N LYS A 219 -0.95 9.74 19.73
CA LYS A 219 -1.09 11.15 20.13
C LYS A 219 -2.00 11.37 21.36
N ARG A 220 -2.88 10.41 21.68
CA ARG A 220 -3.80 10.46 22.83
C ARG A 220 -3.13 10.22 24.19
N HIS A 221 -1.92 9.65 24.24
CA HIS A 221 -1.24 9.28 25.48
C HIS A 221 -0.21 10.31 25.96
N ASN A 222 -0.30 11.57 25.50
CA ASN A 222 0.62 12.65 25.87
C ASN A 222 2.10 12.36 25.56
N ALA A 223 2.37 11.39 24.67
CA ALA A 223 3.71 11.08 24.21
C ALA A 223 4.26 12.31 23.47
N PRO A 224 5.46 12.82 23.84
CA PRO A 224 6.03 14.00 23.21
C PRO A 224 6.20 13.78 21.71
N THR A 225 5.68 14.71 20.90
CA THR A 225 5.90 14.71 19.46
C THR A 225 7.35 15.07 19.16
N LEU A 226 7.88 14.65 17.99
CA LEU A 226 9.22 15.08 17.56
C LEU A 226 9.33 16.61 17.53
N GLU A 227 8.28 17.30 17.07
CA GLU A 227 8.21 18.76 17.12
C GLU A 227 8.28 19.30 18.55
N GLY A 228 7.54 18.70 19.49
CA GLY A 228 7.57 19.10 20.90
C GLY A 228 8.94 18.92 21.53
N MET A 229 9.62 17.79 21.26
CA MET A 229 10.99 17.52 21.71
C MET A 229 11.98 18.54 21.12
N ARG A 230 11.85 18.84 19.82
CA ARG A 230 12.68 19.84 19.15
C ARG A 230 12.50 21.22 19.75
N LEU A 231 11.25 21.65 19.95
CA LEU A 231 10.93 22.97 20.50
C LEU A 231 11.28 23.11 21.98
N SER A 232 11.39 22.01 22.73
CA SER A 232 11.85 22.00 24.12
C SER A 232 13.38 22.09 24.26
N GLY A 233 14.13 22.17 23.16
CA GLY A 233 15.59 22.24 23.16
C GLY A 233 16.32 20.90 23.31
N MET A 234 15.64 19.77 23.08
CA MET A 234 16.30 18.45 23.07
C MET A 234 17.28 18.35 21.89
N ASP A 235 18.39 17.64 22.08
CA ASP A 235 19.33 17.31 21.00
C ASP A 235 18.79 16.16 20.15
N GLY A 236 18.34 16.49 18.93
CA GLY A 236 17.77 15.52 17.98
C GLY A 236 18.80 14.57 17.40
N ARG A 237 20.06 14.97 17.25
CA ARG A 237 21.13 14.09 16.75
C ARG A 237 21.48 13.04 17.78
N ALA A 238 21.62 13.47 19.04
CA ALA A 238 21.82 12.55 20.16
C ALA A 238 20.65 11.56 20.29
N LEU A 239 19.40 12.02 20.13
CA LEU A 239 18.22 11.15 20.11
C LEU A 239 18.30 10.13 18.95
N ALA A 240 18.64 10.57 17.74
CA ALA A 240 18.77 9.67 16.59
C ALA A 240 19.86 8.61 16.80
N ASP A 241 21.00 8.98 17.38
CA ASP A 241 22.10 8.06 17.66
C ASP A 241 21.75 7.03 18.74
N GLN A 242 21.02 7.45 19.78
CA GLN A 242 20.46 6.53 20.78
C GLN A 242 19.53 5.50 20.15
N LEU A 243 18.60 5.95 19.30
CA LEU A 243 17.66 5.06 18.62
C LEU A 243 18.36 4.08 17.68
N ARG A 244 19.40 4.52 16.94
CA ARG A 244 20.24 3.64 16.11
C ARG A 244 20.99 2.58 16.93
N ALA A 245 21.42 2.93 18.13
CA ALA A 245 22.04 2.00 19.07
C ALA A 245 21.04 1.05 19.76
N GLY A 246 19.73 1.16 19.45
CA GLY A 246 18.68 0.35 20.06
C GLY A 246 18.23 0.85 21.44
N THR A 247 18.68 2.05 21.85
CA THR A 247 18.30 2.66 23.13
C THR A 247 17.04 3.52 22.92
N LEU A 248 15.93 3.10 23.51
CA LEU A 248 14.68 3.86 23.48
C LEU A 248 14.60 4.84 24.66
N PRO A 249 13.95 6.01 24.49
CA PRO A 249 13.70 6.94 25.59
C PRO A 249 12.93 6.27 26.75
N VAL A 250 13.15 6.77 27.97
CA VAL A 250 12.47 6.26 29.17
C VAL A 250 10.95 6.26 28.98
N GLY A 251 10.32 5.14 29.30
CA GLY A 251 8.88 4.94 29.14
C GLY A 251 8.43 4.55 27.73
N ILE A 252 9.37 4.31 26.81
CA ILE A 252 9.09 3.79 25.47
C ILE A 252 9.70 2.40 25.34
N ALA A 253 8.91 1.46 24.83
CA ALA A 253 9.36 0.12 24.47
C ALA A 253 9.00 -0.19 23.01
N SER A 254 9.63 -1.22 22.45
CA SER A 254 9.16 -1.82 21.19
C SER A 254 8.12 -2.87 21.53
N ALA A 255 7.01 -2.91 20.79
CA ALA A 255 6.11 -4.04 20.80
C ALA A 255 6.91 -5.32 20.48
N LYS A 256 6.50 -6.45 21.09
CA LYS A 256 7.00 -7.76 20.67
C LYS A 256 6.50 -8.02 19.25
N ALA A 257 7.41 -8.44 18.38
CA ALA A 257 7.12 -8.77 16.97
C ALA A 257 6.26 -10.05 16.85
#